data_AF-A0A966Q410-F1
#
_entry.id   AF-A0A966Q410-F1
#
_cell.length_a   1.000
_cell.length_b   1.000
_cell.length_c   1.000
_cell.angle_alpha   90.00
_cell.angle_beta   90.00
_cell.angle_gamma   90.00
#
_symmetry.space_group_name_H-M   'P 1'
#
loop_
_entity.id
_entity.type
_entity.pdbx_description
1 polymer ?
#
loop_
_entity_poly.entity_id
_entity_poly.type
_entity_poly.pdbx_seq_one_letter_code
_entity_poly.pdbx_strand_id
1 'polypeptide(L)'
;MILTSNKLIIYFKSKNIISITEMSNTSATCEVEGNIFVCPHCNEPVMIQKINCGIFRHAVLKSTGKQISPHTGEKKCEKLIKDKAIYGCGKPFRIIKKADKLEIEVCDYI
;
A
#
# COMPACT_ATOMS: atom_id res chain seq x y z
N MET A 1 -0.08 14.70 -3.06
CA MET A 1 1.05 14.46 -2.15
C MET A 1 0.51 14.43 -0.75
N ILE A 2 0.48 13.27 -0.09
CA ILE A 2 0.22 13.21 1.35
C ILE A 2 1.45 12.55 1.96
N LEU A 3 2.24 13.37 2.66
CA LEU A 3 3.30 12.97 3.56
C LEU A 3 2.74 13.13 4.98
N THR A 4 2.69 12.05 5.75
CA THR A 4 2.43 12.10 7.20
C THR A 4 3.43 11.20 7.92
N SER A 5 4.19 11.83 8.80
CA SER A 5 5.25 11.27 9.62
C SER A 5 4.75 10.07 10.46
N ASN A 6 5.57 9.02 10.51
CA ASN A 6 5.36 7.69 11.09
C ASN A 6 4.44 6.73 10.32
N LYS A 7 5.08 5.96 9.39
CA LYS A 7 4.53 4.94 8.47
C LYS A 7 3.66 5.50 7.34
N LEU A 8 4.34 6.06 6.36
CA LEU A 8 3.74 6.65 5.18
C LEU A 8 3.64 5.64 4.02
N ILE A 9 2.43 5.32 3.55
CA ILE A 9 2.20 4.65 2.27
C ILE A 9 1.81 5.72 1.25
N ILE A 10 2.64 5.91 0.23
CA ILE A 10 2.43 6.90 -0.83
C ILE A 10 1.54 6.31 -1.91
N TYR A 11 0.37 6.92 -2.14
CA TYR A 11 -0.47 6.67 -3.31
C TYR A 11 -0.04 7.59 -4.46
N PHE A 12 0.41 7.01 -5.57
CA PHE A 12 0.65 7.72 -6.82
C PHE A 12 -0.60 7.63 -7.70
N LYS A 13 -1.39 8.70 -7.76
CA LYS A 13 -2.37 8.88 -8.84
C LYS A 13 -1.74 9.79 -9.89
N SER A 14 -1.46 9.19 -11.06
CA SER A 14 -0.97 9.78 -12.31
C SER A 14 0.55 9.76 -12.55
N LYS A 15 0.94 8.86 -13.47
CA LYS A 15 2.02 8.95 -14.45
C LYS A 15 3.15 9.93 -14.11
N ASN A 16 4.16 9.48 -13.39
CA ASN A 16 5.54 9.76 -13.74
C ASN A 16 6.44 8.69 -13.11
N ILE A 17 7.08 7.94 -14.01
CA ILE A 17 8.12 6.97 -13.74
C ILE A 17 9.28 7.73 -13.10
N ILE A 18 9.74 7.33 -11.92
CA ILE A 18 11.07 7.72 -11.46
C ILE A 18 11.97 6.51 -11.67
N SER A 19 12.56 6.47 -12.85
CA SER A 19 13.84 5.81 -13.08
C SER A 19 14.86 6.59 -12.25
N ILE A 20 15.36 6.01 -11.17
CA ILE A 20 16.53 6.58 -10.48
C ILE A 20 17.79 6.09 -11.20
N THR A 21 18.21 6.83 -12.23
CA THR A 21 19.61 6.92 -12.66
C THR A 21 20.11 8.32 -12.26
N GLU A 22 20.97 8.31 -11.24
CA GLU A 22 22.02 9.27 -10.82
C GLU A 22 21.76 10.80 -10.70
N MET A 23 21.92 11.25 -9.44
CA MET A 23 22.64 12.45 -8.93
C MET A 23 22.39 13.85 -9.53
N SER A 24 21.86 14.79 -8.70
CA SER A 24 22.43 16.14 -8.50
C SER A 24 21.73 16.93 -7.38
N ASN A 25 22.48 17.18 -6.29
CA ASN A 25 22.46 18.28 -5.33
C ASN A 25 21.16 19.02 -4.91
N THR A 26 21.05 19.15 -3.57
CA THR A 26 20.09 19.94 -2.76
C THR A 26 18.67 19.39 -2.66
N SER A 27 18.10 19.51 -1.44
CA SER A 27 16.75 19.13 -0.98
C SER A 27 16.59 17.69 -0.48
N ALA A 28 15.95 17.56 0.69
CA ALA A 28 15.83 16.36 1.50
C ALA A 28 15.42 15.13 0.67
N THR A 29 16.38 14.24 0.43
CA THR A 29 16.14 12.93 -0.15
C THR A 29 15.64 12.00 0.96
N CYS A 30 14.33 11.86 1.07
CA CYS A 30 13.73 10.76 1.81
C CYS A 30 13.94 9.49 0.97
N GLU A 31 15.00 8.74 1.22
CA GLU A 31 15.19 7.42 0.59
C GLU A 31 14.03 6.52 1.03
N VAL A 32 13.07 6.29 0.11
CA VAL A 32 11.92 5.42 0.38
C VAL A 32 12.27 4.01 -0.07
N GLU A 33 12.95 3.25 0.79
CA GLU A 33 13.14 1.83 0.58
C GLU A 33 11.80 1.09 0.74
N GLY A 34 11.25 0.58 -0.35
CA GLY A 34 9.98 -0.14 -0.32
C GLY A 34 9.70 -0.87 -1.62
N ASN A 35 9.12 -2.07 -1.51
CA ASN A 35 8.70 -2.85 -2.68
C ASN A 35 7.34 -2.32 -3.18
N ILE A 36 7.23 -2.12 -4.49
CA ILE A 36 5.97 -1.72 -5.12
C ILE A 36 5.27 -2.98 -5.65
N PHE A 37 4.04 -3.18 -5.21
CA PHE A 37 3.17 -4.26 -5.63
C PHE A 37 1.94 -3.70 -6.33
N VAL A 38 1.29 -4.50 -7.17
CA VAL A 38 0.02 -4.14 -7.79
C VAL A 38 -1.10 -4.88 -7.09
N CYS A 39 -2.11 -4.15 -6.61
CA CYS A 39 -3.27 -4.77 -5.98
C CYS A 39 -4.01 -5.66 -6.99
N PRO A 40 -4.22 -6.96 -6.72
CA PRO A 40 -4.84 -7.89 -7.67
C PRO A 40 -6.34 -7.63 -7.88
N HIS A 41 -6.95 -6.78 -7.05
CA HIS A 41 -8.38 -6.48 -7.10
C HIS A 41 -8.75 -5.24 -7.90
N CYS A 42 -7.86 -4.25 -7.95
CA CYS A 42 -8.13 -2.96 -8.59
C CYS A 42 -6.98 -2.46 -9.48
N ASN A 43 -5.91 -3.25 -9.62
CA ASN A 43 -4.73 -2.93 -10.42
C ASN A 43 -4.05 -1.58 -10.06
N GLU A 44 -4.27 -1.09 -8.85
CA GLU A 44 -3.61 0.10 -8.33
C GLU A 44 -2.34 -0.29 -7.56
N PRO A 45 -1.27 0.53 -7.65
CA PRO A 45 -0.01 0.24 -6.97
C PRO A 45 -0.12 0.47 -5.47
N VAL A 46 0.59 -0.36 -4.70
CA VAL A 46 0.77 -0.25 -3.25
C VAL A 46 2.25 -0.41 -2.92
N MET A 47 2.76 0.51 -2.10
CA MET A 47 4.13 0.45 -1.60
C MET A 47 4.15 -0.23 -0.23
N ILE A 48 5.00 -1.26 -0.09
CA ILE A 48 5.14 -2.03 1.16
C ILE A 48 6.60 -1.96 1.59
N GLN A 49 6.82 -1.29 2.73
CA GLN A 49 8.14 -1.14 3.35
C GLN A 49 8.53 -2.37 4.17
N LYS A 50 7.56 -3.01 4.84
CA LYS A 50 7.82 -4.16 5.72
C LYS A 50 6.70 -5.18 5.64
N ILE A 51 7.09 -6.44 5.52
CA ILE A 51 6.20 -7.60 5.56
C ILE A 51 6.31 -8.26 6.93
N ASN A 52 5.21 -8.26 7.69
CA ASN A 52 5.13 -8.94 8.99
C ASN A 52 4.30 -10.22 8.88
N CYS A 53 2.97 -10.10 8.76
CA CYS A 53 2.06 -11.26 8.67
C CYS A 53 1.77 -11.72 7.24
N GLY A 54 2.27 -11.00 6.22
CA GLY A 54 2.03 -11.31 4.81
C GLY A 54 0.63 -10.97 4.30
N ILE A 55 -0.33 -10.66 5.17
CA ILE A 55 -1.69 -10.29 4.78
C ILE A 55 -1.81 -8.77 4.79
N PHE A 56 -2.38 -8.22 3.73
CA PHE A 56 -2.56 -6.79 3.56
C PHE A 56 -3.96 -6.50 3.08
N ARG A 57 -4.44 -5.28 3.38
CA ARG A 57 -5.64 -4.71 2.76
C ARG A 57 -5.20 -3.52 1.95
N HIS A 58 -5.73 -3.41 0.73
CA HIS A 58 -5.52 -2.22 -0.08
C HIS A 58 -6.40 -1.09 0.43
N ALA A 59 -6.08 -0.58 1.62
CA ALA A 59 -6.85 0.42 2.34
C ALA A 59 -5.97 1.26 3.25
N VAL A 60 -5.94 2.55 3.00
CA VAL A 60 -5.31 3.55 3.89
C VAL A 60 -6.35 4.57 4.31
N LEU A 61 -6.48 4.79 5.61
CA LEU A 61 -7.40 5.78 6.16
C LEU A 61 -6.99 7.18 5.72
N LYS A 62 -7.92 7.92 5.10
CA LYS A 62 -7.67 9.29 4.63
C LYS A 62 -7.35 10.25 5.78
N SER A 63 -7.97 10.03 6.93
CA SER A 63 -7.83 10.89 8.11
C SER A 63 -6.45 10.81 8.77
N THR A 64 -5.79 9.65 8.69
CA THR A 64 -4.53 9.40 9.42
C THR A 64 -3.36 9.04 8.53
N GLY A 65 -3.60 8.72 7.26
CA GLY A 65 -2.59 8.15 6.37
C GLY A 65 -2.15 6.73 6.75
N LYS A 66 -2.77 6.11 7.76
CA LYS A 66 -2.40 4.78 8.25
C LYS A 66 -3.11 3.67 7.47
N GLN A 67 -2.37 2.60 7.20
CA GLN A 67 -2.94 1.38 6.64
C GLN A 67 -3.94 0.74 7.61
N ILE A 68 -5.03 0.22 7.05
CA ILE A 68 -6.02 -0.55 7.80
C ILE A 68 -5.40 -1.88 8.26
N SER A 69 -5.78 -2.32 9.47
CA SER A 69 -5.35 -3.61 10.01
C SER A 69 -5.75 -4.76 9.06
N PRO A 70 -4.85 -5.70 8.76
CA PRO A 70 -5.15 -6.83 7.87
C PRO A 70 -6.29 -7.71 8.37
N HIS A 71 -6.49 -7.76 9.70
CA HIS A 71 -7.56 -8.50 10.36
C HIS A 71 -8.84 -7.68 10.56
N THR A 72 -9.00 -6.57 9.86
CA THR A 72 -10.25 -5.80 9.91
C THR A 72 -11.35 -6.57 9.20
N GLY A 73 -12.46 -6.83 9.88
CA GLY A 73 -13.60 -7.53 9.28
C GLY A 73 -14.22 -6.79 8.09
N GLU A 74 -14.88 -7.56 7.22
CA GLU A 74 -15.47 -7.08 5.95
C GLU A 74 -16.41 -5.89 6.14
N LYS A 75 -17.40 -6.02 7.03
CA LYS A 75 -18.41 -4.96 7.30
C LYS A 75 -17.78 -3.60 7.61
N LYS A 76 -16.66 -3.60 8.33
CA LYS A 76 -15.94 -2.35 8.66
C LYS A 76 -15.21 -1.79 7.44
N CYS A 77 -14.62 -2.64 6.61
CA CYS A 77 -13.99 -2.21 5.36
C CYS A 77 -15.03 -1.65 4.38
N GLU A 78 -16.16 -2.34 4.20
CA GLU A 78 -17.27 -1.89 3.35
C GLU A 78 -17.82 -0.53 3.79
N LYS A 79 -18.03 -0.35 5.10
CA LYS A 79 -18.44 0.94 5.65
C LYS A 79 -17.44 2.04 5.29
N LEU A 80 -16.14 1.78 5.45
CA LEU A 80 -15.09 2.76 5.15
C LEU A 80 -15.00 3.09 3.65
N ILE A 81 -15.25 2.11 2.77
CA ILE A 81 -15.36 2.35 1.31
C ILE A 81 -16.58 3.23 1.01
N LYS A 82 -17.74 2.87 1.57
CA LYS A 82 -19.00 3.60 1.37
C LYS A 82 -18.90 5.05 1.84
N ASP A 83 -18.28 5.25 3.00
CA ASP A 83 -18.03 6.55 3.60
C ASP A 83 -16.89 7.31 2.90
N LYS A 84 -16.28 6.71 1.86
CA LYS A 84 -15.11 7.24 1.14
C LYS A 84 -13.96 7.65 2.08
N ALA A 85 -13.83 6.95 3.21
CA ALA A 85 -12.89 7.24 4.28
C ALA A 85 -11.50 6.61 4.05
N ILE A 86 -11.34 5.82 2.99
CA ILE A 86 -10.07 5.15 2.64
C ILE A 86 -9.62 5.42 1.21
N TYR A 87 -8.33 5.27 0.96
CA TYR A 87 -7.73 5.09 -0.36
C TYR A 87 -7.55 3.60 -0.66
N GLY A 88 -7.83 3.19 -1.90
CA GLY A 88 -7.79 1.79 -2.34
C GLY A 88 -9.14 1.06 -2.26
N CYS A 89 -9.12 -0.24 -2.56
CA CYS A 89 -10.34 -1.05 -2.74
C CYS A 89 -10.85 -1.75 -1.46
N GLY A 90 -10.11 -1.72 -0.34
CA GLY A 90 -10.53 -2.37 0.91
C GLY A 90 -10.36 -3.89 0.96
N LYS A 91 -10.11 -4.53 -0.18
CA LYS A 91 -10.03 -5.98 -0.29
C LYS A 91 -8.70 -6.53 0.24
N PRO A 92 -8.72 -7.71 0.89
CA PRO A 92 -7.52 -8.36 1.38
C PRO A 92 -6.76 -9.05 0.25
N PHE A 93 -5.44 -9.11 0.38
CA PHE A 93 -4.54 -9.90 -0.45
C PHE A 93 -3.34 -10.35 0.39
N ARG A 94 -2.68 -11.42 -0.01
CA ARG A 94 -1.51 -11.98 0.66
C ARG A 94 -0.28 -11.81 -0.21
N ILE A 95 0.84 -11.54 0.42
CA ILE A 95 2.17 -11.62 -0.20
C ILE A 95 2.87 -12.83 0.37
N ILE A 96 3.30 -13.72 -0.53
CA ILE A 96 4.02 -14.95 -0.20
C ILE A 96 5.43 -14.83 -0.74
N LYS A 97 6.40 -15.18 0.10
CA LYS A 97 7.79 -15.32 -0.32
C LYS A 97 8.03 -16.76 -0.77
N LYS A 98 8.21 -17.00 -2.07
CA LYS A 98 8.60 -18.29 -2.64
C LYS A 98 10.04 -18.22 -3.13
N ALA A 99 10.93 -18.94 -2.44
CA ALA A 99 12.38 -18.90 -2.66
C ALA A 99 12.93 -17.46 -2.70
N ASP A 100 13.16 -16.92 -3.89
CA ASP A 100 13.73 -15.60 -4.15
C ASP A 100 12.73 -14.58 -4.72
N LYS A 101 11.44 -14.93 -4.82
CA LYS A 101 10.39 -14.08 -5.38
C LYS A 101 9.29 -13.78 -4.37
N LEU A 102 8.75 -12.57 -4.46
CA LEU A 102 7.55 -12.15 -3.74
C LEU A 102 6.37 -12.25 -4.71
N GLU A 103 5.41 -13.11 -4.39
CA GLU A 103 4.19 -13.31 -5.16
C GLU A 103 2.99 -12.74 -4.41
N ILE A 104 2.01 -12.24 -5.15
CA ILE A 104 0.74 -11.75 -4.60
C ILE A 104 -0.34 -12.78 -4.90
N GLU A 105 -1.06 -13.20 -3.86
CA GLU A 105 -2.20 -14.09 -3.96
C GLU A 105 -3.45 -13.38 -3.43
N VAL A 106 -4.57 -13.55 -4.13
CA VAL A 106 -5.88 -13.12 -3.63
C VAL A 106 -6.27 -14.04 -2.48
N CYS A 107 -6.75 -13.47 -1.39
CA CYS A 107 -7.28 -14.23 -0.26
C CYS A 107 -8.66 -13.72 0.13
N ASP A 108 -9.47 -14.61 0.71
CA ASP A 108 -10.76 -14.25 1.27
C ASP A 108 -10.63 -13.53 2.61
N TYR A 109 -11.73 -12.94 3.07
CA TYR A 109 -11.79 -12.32 4.39
C TYR A 109 -11.60 -13.39 5.47
N ILE A 110 -10.70 -13.12 6.40
CA ILE A 110 -10.48 -13.91 7.62
C ILE A 110 -11.38 -13.37 8.72
#